data_AF-A0A966WHN9-F1
#
_entry.id   AF-A0A966WHN9-F1
#
_cell.length_a   1.000
_cell.length_b   1.000
_cell.length_c   1.000
_cell.angle_alpha   90.00
_cell.angle_beta   90.00
_cell.angle_gamma   90.00
#
_symmetry.space_group_name_H-M   'P 1'
#
loop_
_entity.id
_entity.type
_entity.pdbx_description
1 polymer ?
#
loop_
_entity_poly.entity_id
_entity_poly.type
_entity_poly.pdbx_seq_one_letter_code
_entity_poly.pdbx_strand_id
1 'polypeptide(L)'
;MTAATKSPDLSVENEGPYLSMIAKKRPWQAVAVGKGKTKEGAEATLYKALALRHLEIPVKELLEQGMQRELPSTPGIIETLRSNQDDEDRHLEALNYVAAAHGTDAKAEKEVTMILKAWNDHAAHPILKAGVMERSIFFVALPFFRQNGDVGMRTVSADISRDERVHTAVNAMVSKELGEKESRSLEKLCVATAAWLFDDLGASSNQWLNKDFWLRQSSSLFWTGKAPEMATTRRGRQIAFFEAANYDLPSYGR
;
A
#
# COMPACT_ATOMS: atom_id res chain seq x y z
N MET A 1 -48.64 21.30 -24.96
CA MET A 1 -48.06 21.54 -23.63
C MET A 1 -48.46 20.37 -22.75
N THR A 2 -47.64 19.33 -22.70
CA THR A 2 -47.83 18.16 -21.83
C THR A 2 -46.71 18.19 -20.81
N ALA A 3 -47.05 18.48 -19.55
CA ALA A 3 -46.13 18.44 -18.44
C ALA A 3 -45.76 16.97 -18.17
N ALA A 4 -44.52 16.61 -18.49
CA ALA A 4 -43.94 15.34 -18.08
C ALA A 4 -43.68 15.39 -16.56
N THR A 5 -44.39 14.55 -15.83
CA THR A 5 -44.08 14.19 -14.45
C THR A 5 -42.69 13.55 -14.43
N LYS A 6 -41.71 14.29 -13.88
CA LYS A 6 -40.41 13.71 -13.52
C LYS A 6 -40.62 12.66 -12.45
N SER A 7 -40.25 11.42 -12.74
CA SER A 7 -40.03 10.39 -11.73
C SER A 7 -39.00 10.89 -10.70
N PRO A 8 -39.20 10.65 -9.40
CA PRO A 8 -38.19 10.98 -8.42
C PRO A 8 -36.99 10.05 -8.66
N ASP A 9 -35.83 10.67 -8.89
CA ASP A 9 -34.54 10.03 -8.95
C ASP A 9 -34.28 9.33 -7.61
N LEU A 10 -34.20 8.00 -7.63
CA LEU A 10 -33.97 7.19 -6.45
C LEU A 10 -32.49 7.28 -6.07
N SER A 11 -32.23 8.22 -5.16
CA SER A 11 -31.30 8.11 -4.03
C SER A 11 -29.82 7.80 -4.33
N VAL A 12 -29.04 8.86 -4.54
CA VAL A 12 -27.65 8.96 -4.06
C VAL A 12 -27.68 9.76 -2.74
N GLU A 13 -28.40 9.25 -1.75
CA GLU A 13 -28.40 9.83 -0.41
C GLU A 13 -28.08 8.73 0.60
N ASN A 14 -26.95 8.92 1.29
CA ASN A 14 -26.57 8.29 2.55
C ASN A 14 -25.83 6.93 2.51
N GLU A 15 -24.85 6.78 1.61
CA GLU A 15 -23.79 5.78 1.81
C GLU A 15 -22.88 6.28 2.95
N GLY A 16 -22.93 5.63 4.12
CA GLY A 16 -22.18 6.04 5.32
C GLY A 16 -20.67 6.23 5.09
N PRO A 17 -19.93 6.79 6.08
CA PRO A 17 -18.54 7.22 5.89
C PRO A 17 -17.63 6.12 5.32
N TYR A 18 -17.86 4.85 5.68
CA TYR A 18 -17.13 3.69 5.17
C TYR A 18 -17.47 3.31 3.72
N LEU A 19 -18.75 3.33 3.34
CA LEU A 19 -19.17 3.04 1.97
C LEU A 19 -18.67 4.11 0.99
N SER A 20 -18.65 5.38 1.44
CA SER A 20 -18.04 6.48 0.67
C SER A 20 -16.55 6.28 0.36
N MET A 21 -15.86 5.44 1.15
CA MET A 21 -14.46 5.09 0.89
C MET A 21 -14.33 4.05 -0.23
N ILE A 22 -15.25 3.08 -0.29
CA ILE A 22 -15.30 2.10 -1.39
C ILE A 22 -15.51 2.83 -2.72
N ALA A 23 -16.42 3.81 -2.76
CA ALA A 23 -16.70 4.59 -3.97
C ALA A 23 -15.49 5.36 -4.54
N LYS A 24 -14.40 5.51 -3.78
CA LYS A 24 -13.15 6.14 -4.25
C LYS A 24 -12.23 5.18 -4.99
N LYS A 25 -12.43 3.87 -4.84
CA LYS A 25 -11.65 2.84 -5.53
C LYS A 25 -11.95 2.90 -7.03
N ARG A 26 -10.96 2.56 -7.83
CA ARG A 26 -11.09 2.46 -9.29
C ARG A 26 -10.74 1.04 -9.70
N PRO A 27 -11.57 0.38 -10.53
CA PRO A 27 -11.25 -0.95 -10.99
C PRO A 27 -9.93 -0.94 -11.75
N TRP A 28 -9.12 -1.97 -11.50
CA TRP A 28 -7.91 -2.27 -12.25
C TRP A 28 -7.64 -3.77 -12.17
N GLN A 29 -6.81 -4.26 -13.09
CA GLN A 29 -6.41 -5.65 -13.15
C GLN A 29 -4.90 -5.74 -13.02
N ALA A 30 -4.41 -6.73 -12.26
CA ALA A 30 -2.99 -7.06 -12.26
C ALA A 30 -2.59 -7.53 -13.66
N VAL A 31 -1.57 -6.89 -14.23
CA VAL A 31 -1.03 -7.23 -15.54
C VAL A 31 0.42 -7.65 -15.41
N ALA A 32 0.81 -8.64 -16.20
CA ALA A 32 2.20 -9.06 -16.29
C ALA A 32 3.07 -7.91 -16.78
N VAL A 33 4.28 -7.79 -16.22
CA VAL A 33 5.23 -6.73 -16.56
C VAL A 33 6.55 -7.33 -17.08
N GLY A 34 7.26 -6.58 -17.90
CA GLY A 34 8.60 -6.90 -18.38
C GLY A 34 9.70 -6.33 -17.49
N LYS A 35 10.88 -6.94 -17.56
CA LYS A 35 12.09 -6.46 -16.90
C LYS A 35 12.70 -5.29 -17.67
N GLY A 36 12.80 -4.14 -17.02
CA GLY A 36 13.43 -2.93 -17.53
C GLY A 36 14.66 -2.51 -16.71
N LYS A 37 15.10 -1.26 -16.96
CA LYS A 37 16.24 -0.67 -16.26
C LYS A 37 15.80 -0.02 -14.95
N THR A 38 16.39 -0.48 -13.85
CA THR A 38 16.29 0.14 -12.54
C THR A 38 17.34 1.24 -12.38
N LYS A 39 17.16 2.08 -11.36
CA LYS A 39 18.14 3.10 -11.01
C LYS A 39 19.35 2.47 -10.33
N GLU A 40 20.53 2.83 -10.82
CA GLU A 40 21.80 2.37 -10.26
C GLU A 40 21.92 2.70 -8.77
N GLY A 41 22.30 1.70 -7.98
CA GLY A 41 22.44 1.79 -6.53
C GLY A 41 21.15 1.52 -5.75
N ALA A 42 20.03 1.21 -6.42
CA ALA A 42 18.76 0.85 -5.77
C ALA A 42 18.48 -0.65 -5.79
N GLU A 43 19.23 -1.45 -6.55
CA GLU A 43 18.89 -2.83 -6.92
C GLU A 43 18.65 -3.72 -5.71
N ALA A 44 19.56 -3.73 -4.73
CA ALA A 44 19.43 -4.55 -3.52
C ALA A 44 18.18 -4.15 -2.70
N THR A 45 17.96 -2.85 -2.51
CA THR A 45 16.79 -2.30 -1.82
C THR A 45 15.49 -2.61 -2.57
N LEU A 46 15.49 -2.64 -3.91
CA LEU A 46 14.32 -3.03 -4.70
C LEU A 46 13.94 -4.51 -4.47
N TYR A 47 14.93 -5.41 -4.32
CA TYR A 47 14.64 -6.80 -3.97
C TYR A 47 14.06 -6.94 -2.56
N LYS A 48 14.55 -6.16 -1.58
CA LYS A 48 13.94 -6.12 -0.24
C LYS A 48 12.52 -5.56 -0.26
N ALA A 49 12.29 -4.48 -1.01
CA ALA A 49 10.95 -3.94 -1.22
C ALA A 49 10.02 -4.98 -1.85
N LEU A 50 10.52 -5.78 -2.80
CA LEU A 50 9.76 -6.84 -3.45
C LEU A 50 9.49 -8.04 -2.54
N ALA A 51 10.42 -8.37 -1.63
CA ALA A 51 10.20 -9.40 -0.62
C ALA A 51 9.06 -9.02 0.35
N LEU A 52 8.80 -7.72 0.58
CA LEU A 52 7.64 -7.28 1.38
C LEU A 52 6.28 -7.64 0.78
N ARG A 53 6.20 -8.11 -0.48
CA ARG A 53 4.94 -8.66 -1.04
C ARG A 53 4.36 -9.80 -0.19
N HIS A 54 5.20 -10.49 0.58
CA HIS A 54 4.74 -11.52 1.51
C HIS A 54 3.93 -10.96 2.69
N LEU A 55 3.90 -9.64 2.88
CA LEU A 55 3.06 -8.99 3.89
C LEU A 55 1.60 -8.80 3.43
N GLU A 56 1.29 -8.88 2.13
CA GLU A 56 -0.08 -8.72 1.62
C GLU A 56 -1.05 -9.75 2.22
N ILE A 57 -0.64 -11.02 2.30
CA ILE A 57 -1.46 -12.08 2.91
C ILE A 57 -1.68 -11.85 4.42
N PRO A 58 -0.63 -11.57 5.23
CA PRO A 58 -0.80 -11.16 6.61
C PRO A 58 -1.72 -9.95 6.79
N VAL A 59 -1.65 -8.93 5.94
CA VAL A 59 -2.57 -7.78 6.03
C VAL A 59 -4.01 -8.26 5.88
N LYS A 60 -4.31 -9.06 4.86
CA LYS A 60 -5.63 -9.67 4.66
C LYS A 60 -6.08 -10.50 5.88
N GLU A 61 -5.18 -11.31 6.45
CA GLU A 61 -5.45 -12.12 7.64
C GLU A 61 -5.68 -11.27 8.90
N LEU A 62 -4.94 -10.17 9.06
CA LEU A 62 -5.13 -9.22 10.15
C LEU A 62 -6.50 -8.53 10.05
N LEU A 63 -6.97 -8.18 8.85
CA LEU A 63 -8.31 -7.66 8.66
C LEU A 63 -9.37 -8.71 9.06
N GLU A 64 -9.19 -9.97 8.66
CA GLU A 64 -10.07 -11.07 9.04
C GLU A 64 -10.14 -11.25 10.57
N GLN A 65 -8.98 -11.34 11.23
CA GLN A 65 -8.89 -11.43 12.68
C GLN A 65 -9.52 -10.22 13.38
N GLY A 66 -9.42 -9.03 12.79
CA GLY A 66 -10.06 -7.82 13.26
C GLY A 66 -11.58 -7.89 13.19
N MET A 67 -12.12 -8.39 12.07
CA MET A 67 -13.57 -8.56 11.87
C MET A 67 -14.20 -9.63 12.77
N GLN A 68 -13.41 -10.59 13.25
CA GLN A 68 -13.84 -11.60 14.21
C GLN A 68 -13.94 -11.07 15.65
N ARG A 69 -13.44 -9.85 15.92
CA ARG A 69 -13.57 -9.16 17.21
C ARG A 69 -14.80 -8.28 17.24
N GLU A 70 -15.09 -7.70 18.41
CA GLU A 70 -16.11 -6.66 18.52
C GLU A 70 -15.69 -5.42 17.70
N LEU A 71 -16.55 -5.01 16.79
CA LEU A 71 -16.36 -3.84 15.93
C LEU A 71 -17.37 -2.74 16.26
N PRO A 72 -17.07 -1.48 15.91
CA PRO A 72 -18.05 -0.40 16.01
C PRO A 72 -19.31 -0.72 15.20
N SER A 73 -20.46 -0.22 15.64
CA SER A 73 -21.75 -0.44 14.98
C SER A 73 -21.98 0.45 13.74
N THR A 74 -20.98 1.25 13.35
CA THR A 74 -21.08 2.16 12.21
C THR A 74 -21.30 1.37 10.92
N PRO A 75 -22.37 1.66 10.15
CA PRO A 75 -22.67 0.93 8.91
C PRO A 75 -21.54 1.01 7.88
N GLY A 76 -21.29 -0.10 7.19
CA GLY A 76 -20.33 -0.21 6.10
C GLY A 76 -18.93 -0.67 6.49
N ILE A 77 -18.62 -0.83 7.79
CA ILE A 77 -17.27 -1.26 8.23
C ILE A 77 -16.89 -2.61 7.63
N ILE A 78 -17.75 -3.62 7.78
CA ILE A 78 -17.46 -4.99 7.33
C ILE A 78 -17.33 -5.03 5.81
N GLU A 79 -18.23 -4.36 5.10
CA GLU A 79 -18.23 -4.28 3.64
C GLU A 79 -16.93 -3.65 3.13
N THR A 80 -16.48 -2.56 3.75
CA THR A 80 -15.25 -1.89 3.35
C THR A 80 -14.00 -2.69 3.71
N LEU A 81 -13.96 -3.35 4.87
CA LEU A 81 -12.83 -4.20 5.25
C LEU A 81 -12.70 -5.41 4.32
N ARG A 82 -13.81 -6.05 3.94
CA ARG A 82 -13.81 -7.12 2.94
C ARG A 82 -13.36 -6.64 1.57
N SER A 83 -13.84 -5.46 1.15
CA SER A 83 -13.35 -4.85 -0.09
C SER A 83 -11.85 -4.59 -0.08
N ASN A 84 -11.24 -4.27 1.07
CA ASN A 84 -9.79 -4.14 1.17
C ASN A 84 -9.08 -5.50 1.10
N GLN A 85 -9.64 -6.54 1.74
CA GLN A 85 -9.10 -7.91 1.64
C GLN A 85 -9.05 -8.43 0.21
N ASP A 86 -10.06 -8.11 -0.60
CA ASP A 86 -10.11 -8.50 -2.02
C ASP A 86 -9.00 -7.81 -2.83
N ASP A 87 -8.62 -6.59 -2.45
CA ASP A 87 -7.53 -5.86 -3.10
C ASP A 87 -6.16 -6.50 -2.79
N GLU A 88 -5.96 -7.05 -1.57
CA GLU A 88 -4.67 -7.64 -1.18
C GLU A 88 -4.27 -8.86 -2.02
N ASP A 89 -5.24 -9.67 -2.46
CA ASP A 89 -4.95 -10.79 -3.39
C ASP A 89 -4.44 -10.26 -4.73
N ARG A 90 -5.03 -9.16 -5.21
CA ARG A 90 -4.64 -8.49 -6.45
C ARG A 90 -3.29 -7.78 -6.32
N HIS A 91 -3.00 -7.19 -5.16
CA HIS A 91 -1.69 -6.61 -4.84
C HIS A 91 -0.60 -7.68 -4.92
N LEU A 92 -0.82 -8.83 -4.27
CA LEU A 92 0.11 -9.94 -4.32
C LEU A 92 0.30 -10.48 -5.74
N GLU A 93 -0.77 -10.62 -6.52
CA GLU A 93 -0.68 -11.03 -7.92
C GLU A 93 0.21 -10.07 -8.73
N ALA A 94 -0.04 -8.76 -8.62
CA ALA A 94 0.73 -7.74 -9.32
C ALA A 94 2.22 -7.74 -8.92
N LEU A 95 2.51 -7.88 -7.63
CA LEU A 95 3.89 -7.98 -7.12
C LEU A 95 4.55 -9.31 -7.53
N ASN A 96 3.81 -10.40 -7.66
CA ASN A 96 4.33 -11.65 -8.18
C ASN A 96 4.69 -11.56 -9.66
N TYR A 97 4.01 -10.73 -10.46
CA TYR A 97 4.47 -10.44 -11.83
C TYR A 97 5.82 -9.71 -11.84
N VAL A 98 6.05 -8.78 -10.91
CA VAL A 98 7.37 -8.14 -10.74
C VAL A 98 8.43 -9.18 -10.35
N ALA A 99 8.11 -10.07 -9.40
CA ALA A 99 9.02 -11.15 -8.99
C ALA A 99 9.34 -12.13 -10.13
N ALA A 100 8.36 -12.47 -10.96
CA ALA A 100 8.57 -13.31 -12.13
C ALA A 100 9.50 -12.64 -13.16
N ALA A 101 9.36 -11.33 -13.38
CA ALA A 101 10.17 -10.59 -14.34
C ALA A 101 11.61 -10.33 -13.84
N HIS A 102 11.78 -9.97 -12.57
CA HIS A 102 13.08 -9.56 -12.02
C HIS A 102 13.84 -10.69 -11.32
N GLY A 103 13.15 -11.75 -10.90
CA GLY A 103 13.63 -12.70 -9.91
C GLY A 103 13.45 -12.18 -8.49
N THR A 104 13.97 -12.94 -7.54
CA THR A 104 13.90 -12.67 -6.09
C THR A 104 15.28 -12.77 -5.46
N ASP A 105 15.46 -12.15 -4.29
CA ASP A 105 16.68 -12.33 -3.49
C ASP A 105 16.44 -13.33 -2.34
N ALA A 106 17.12 -14.48 -2.37
CA ALA A 106 16.87 -15.57 -1.42
C ALA A 106 17.10 -15.16 0.05
N LYS A 107 18.01 -14.21 0.30
CA LYS A 107 18.27 -13.71 1.65
C LYS A 107 17.09 -12.84 2.11
N ALA A 108 16.65 -11.88 1.30
CA ALA A 108 15.50 -11.03 1.61
C ALA A 108 14.21 -11.84 1.78
N GLU A 109 13.98 -12.85 0.94
CA GLU A 109 12.85 -13.78 1.04
C GLU A 109 12.85 -14.56 2.36
N LYS A 110 14.03 -14.93 2.87
CA LYS A 110 14.15 -15.57 4.18
C LYS A 110 13.93 -14.58 5.31
N GLU A 111 14.54 -13.40 5.25
CA GLU A 111 14.49 -12.40 6.31
C GLU A 111 13.08 -11.84 6.51
N VAL A 112 12.30 -11.65 5.43
CA VAL A 112 10.93 -11.14 5.53
C VAL A 112 10.01 -12.07 6.30
N THR A 113 10.27 -13.39 6.31
CA THR A 113 9.47 -14.33 7.14
C THR A 113 9.59 -14.03 8.64
N MET A 114 10.76 -13.56 9.10
CA MET A 114 10.97 -13.18 10.49
C MET A 114 10.28 -11.85 10.82
N ILE A 115 10.26 -10.92 9.86
CA ILE A 115 9.52 -9.66 9.97
C ILE A 115 8.02 -9.96 10.09
N LEU A 116 7.49 -10.80 9.20
CA LEU A 116 6.10 -11.26 9.20
C LEU A 116 5.70 -11.86 10.54
N LYS A 117 6.54 -12.76 11.09
CA LYS A 117 6.32 -13.33 12.41
C LYS A 117 6.23 -12.25 13.49
N ALA A 118 7.15 -11.28 13.49
CA ALA A 118 7.16 -10.20 14.48
C ALA A 118 5.91 -9.31 14.42
N TRP A 119 5.36 -9.07 13.23
CA TRP A 119 4.09 -8.36 13.04
C TRP A 119 2.88 -9.17 13.52
N ASN A 120 2.84 -10.46 13.20
CA ASN A 120 1.77 -11.35 13.66
C ASN A 120 1.73 -11.46 15.18
N ASP A 121 2.89 -11.62 15.82
CA ASP A 121 3.02 -11.76 17.27
C ASP A 121 2.76 -10.45 18.05
N HIS A 122 2.81 -9.29 17.39
CA HIS A 122 2.62 -8.01 18.09
C HIS A 122 1.19 -7.89 18.65
N ALA A 123 1.08 -7.44 19.90
CA ALA A 123 -0.17 -7.44 20.68
C ALA A 123 -1.20 -6.36 20.29
N ALA A 124 -0.82 -5.39 19.46
CA ALA A 124 -1.75 -4.36 18.98
C ALA A 124 -2.93 -4.97 18.21
N HIS A 125 -4.06 -4.26 18.23
CA HIS A 125 -5.26 -4.68 17.52
C HIS A 125 -4.97 -4.97 16.04
N PRO A 126 -5.48 -6.07 15.45
CA PRO A 126 -5.16 -6.46 14.08
C PRO A 126 -5.38 -5.35 13.04
N ILE A 127 -6.52 -4.65 13.11
CA ILE A 127 -6.83 -3.51 12.21
C ILE A 127 -5.84 -2.35 12.38
N LEU A 128 -5.41 -2.05 13.61
CA LEU A 128 -4.39 -1.04 13.86
C LEU A 128 -3.04 -1.48 13.28
N LYS A 129 -2.67 -2.76 13.42
CA LYS A 129 -1.44 -3.31 12.84
C LYS A 129 -1.43 -3.19 11.33
N ALA A 130 -2.51 -3.61 10.66
CA ALA A 130 -2.67 -3.48 9.22
C ALA A 130 -2.52 -2.02 8.77
N GLY A 131 -3.31 -1.11 9.34
CA GLY A 131 -3.26 0.31 8.98
C GLY A 131 -1.90 0.97 9.22
N VAL A 132 -1.18 0.59 10.29
CA VAL A 132 0.17 1.11 10.56
C VAL A 132 1.20 0.53 9.57
N MET A 133 1.08 -0.76 9.21
CA MET A 133 1.95 -1.41 8.24
C MET A 133 1.80 -0.77 6.86
N GLU A 134 0.58 -0.65 6.35
CA GLU A 134 0.27 0.02 5.08
C GLU A 134 0.80 1.46 5.09
N ARG A 135 0.45 2.24 6.12
CA ARG A 135 0.79 3.66 6.22
C ARG A 135 2.28 3.94 6.41
N SER A 136 3.01 3.08 7.11
CA SER A 136 4.40 3.39 7.52
C SER A 136 5.44 2.57 6.78
N ILE A 137 5.06 1.44 6.17
CA ILE A 137 5.94 0.56 5.39
C ILE A 137 5.57 0.60 3.90
N PHE A 138 4.31 0.36 3.52
CA PHE A 138 3.95 0.34 2.10
C PHE A 138 4.01 1.73 1.46
N PHE A 139 3.61 2.77 2.20
CA PHE A 139 3.76 4.17 1.75
C PHE A 139 5.22 4.65 1.62
N VAL A 140 6.22 3.84 1.98
CA VAL A 140 7.64 4.12 1.61
C VAL A 140 8.19 3.10 0.62
N ALA A 141 7.77 1.83 0.69
CA ALA A 141 8.17 0.79 -0.26
C ALA A 141 7.62 1.04 -1.68
N LEU A 142 6.32 1.35 -1.80
CA LEU A 142 5.69 1.61 -3.10
C LEU A 142 6.26 2.87 -3.76
N PRO A 143 6.44 4.02 -3.07
CA PRO A 143 7.17 5.13 -3.67
C PRO A 143 8.62 4.82 -4.01
N PHE A 144 9.30 3.92 -3.30
CA PHE A 144 10.64 3.48 -3.67
C PHE A 144 10.64 2.77 -5.05
N PHE A 145 9.70 1.85 -5.30
CA PHE A 145 9.48 1.30 -6.65
C PHE A 145 9.21 2.40 -7.67
N ARG A 146 8.37 3.38 -7.33
CA ARG A 146 8.02 4.46 -8.25
C ARG A 146 9.22 5.34 -8.64
N GLN A 147 10.14 5.60 -7.71
CA GLN A 147 11.26 6.51 -7.94
C GLN A 147 12.51 5.83 -8.50
N ASN A 148 12.70 4.55 -8.17
CA ASN A 148 13.96 3.84 -8.45
C ASN A 148 13.78 2.56 -9.27
N GLY A 149 12.55 2.04 -9.37
CA GLY A 149 12.21 0.90 -10.21
C GLY A 149 12.10 1.27 -11.69
N ASP A 150 11.89 0.23 -12.50
CA ASP A 150 11.59 0.36 -13.92
C ASP A 150 10.10 0.68 -14.16
N VAL A 151 9.66 0.58 -15.42
CA VAL A 151 8.26 0.88 -15.78
C VAL A 151 7.29 -0.08 -15.10
N GLY A 152 7.55 -1.39 -15.10
CA GLY A 152 6.67 -2.39 -14.49
C GLY A 152 6.47 -2.14 -13.00
N MET A 153 7.57 -1.92 -12.27
CA MET A 153 7.53 -1.56 -10.85
C MET A 153 6.77 -0.25 -10.58
N ARG A 154 6.91 0.75 -11.45
CA ARG A 154 6.20 2.03 -11.34
C ARG A 154 4.70 1.89 -11.57
N THR A 155 4.30 1.06 -12.53
CA THR A 155 2.88 0.76 -12.83
C THR A 155 2.24 0.06 -11.64
N VAL A 156 2.82 -1.07 -11.20
CA VAL A 156 2.32 -1.85 -10.06
C VAL A 156 2.25 -0.99 -8.80
N SER A 157 3.30 -0.22 -8.51
CA SER A 157 3.29 0.74 -7.39
C SER A 157 2.16 1.76 -7.50
N ALA A 158 1.90 2.31 -8.68
CA ALA A 158 0.86 3.31 -8.88
C ALA A 158 -0.56 2.74 -8.75
N ASP A 159 -0.74 1.46 -9.09
CA ASP A 159 -2.02 0.77 -8.99
C ASP A 159 -2.34 0.44 -7.54
N ILE A 160 -1.42 -0.25 -6.85
CA ILE A 160 -1.53 -0.57 -5.41
C ILE A 160 -1.67 0.69 -4.56
N SER A 161 -0.86 1.74 -4.84
CA SER A 161 -0.94 3.00 -4.06
C SER A 161 -2.31 3.69 -4.11
N ARG A 162 -3.19 3.38 -5.07
CA ARG A 162 -4.54 3.94 -5.11
C ARG A 162 -5.45 3.25 -4.09
N ASP A 163 -5.35 1.93 -3.99
CA ASP A 163 -6.13 1.10 -3.07
C ASP A 163 -5.65 1.35 -1.63
N GLU A 164 -4.33 1.42 -1.43
CA GLU A 164 -3.69 1.65 -0.13
C GLU A 164 -4.08 3.00 0.53
N ARG A 165 -4.44 4.00 -0.27
CA ARG A 165 -4.99 5.27 0.26
C ARG A 165 -6.38 5.10 0.87
N VAL A 166 -7.16 4.15 0.35
CA VAL A 166 -8.46 3.78 0.91
C VAL A 166 -8.23 2.91 2.15
N HIS A 167 -7.32 1.93 2.08
CA HIS A 167 -7.05 1.01 3.18
C HIS A 167 -6.61 1.74 4.44
N THR A 168 -5.56 2.55 4.33
CA THR A 168 -5.03 3.33 5.45
C THR A 168 -6.05 4.29 6.06
N ALA A 169 -6.93 4.88 5.25
CA ALA A 169 -7.98 5.76 5.73
C ALA A 169 -9.08 4.99 6.49
N VAL A 170 -9.50 3.84 5.97
CA VAL A 170 -10.48 2.96 6.60
C VAL A 170 -9.94 2.40 7.91
N ASN A 171 -8.73 1.84 7.89
CA ASN A 171 -8.07 1.29 9.07
C ASN A 171 -7.89 2.34 10.17
N ALA A 172 -7.56 3.59 9.80
CA ALA A 172 -7.48 4.70 10.73
C ALA A 172 -8.84 5.10 11.32
N MET A 173 -9.91 5.10 10.51
CA MET A 173 -11.28 5.35 10.98
C MET A 173 -11.74 4.29 11.99
N VAL A 174 -11.59 3.01 11.65
CA VAL A 174 -12.00 1.90 12.53
C VAL A 174 -11.17 1.91 13.82
N SER A 175 -9.84 2.04 13.72
CA SER A 175 -8.96 2.08 14.90
C SER A 175 -9.34 3.24 15.84
N LYS A 176 -9.69 4.40 15.29
CA LYS A 176 -10.15 5.55 16.07
C LYS A 176 -11.46 5.27 16.79
N GLU A 177 -12.43 4.64 16.13
CA GLU A 177 -13.72 4.29 16.73
C GLU A 177 -13.60 3.19 17.80
N LEU A 178 -12.67 2.25 17.61
CA LEU A 178 -12.30 1.25 18.61
C LEU A 178 -11.53 1.83 19.80
N GLY A 179 -11.08 3.10 19.73
CA GLY A 179 -10.24 3.72 20.75
C GLY A 179 -8.80 3.18 20.80
N GLU A 180 -8.39 2.46 19.76
CA GLU A 180 -7.05 1.89 19.62
C GLU A 180 -5.99 2.98 19.45
N LYS A 181 -4.81 2.75 20.03
CA LYS A 181 -3.72 3.73 20.02
C LYS A 181 -2.41 3.11 19.61
N GLU A 182 -1.68 3.85 18.80
CA GLU A 182 -0.30 3.55 18.45
C GLU A 182 0.55 3.51 19.72
N SER A 183 1.39 2.48 19.82
CA SER A 183 2.27 2.24 20.97
C SER A 183 3.74 2.35 20.56
N ARG A 184 4.61 2.63 21.54
CA ARG A 184 6.07 2.65 21.29
C ARG A 184 6.61 1.30 20.85
N SER A 185 6.00 0.18 21.25
CA SER A 185 6.43 -1.14 20.77
C SER A 185 6.09 -1.33 19.30
N LEU A 186 4.92 -0.86 18.86
CA LEU A 186 4.53 -0.89 17.46
C LEU A 186 5.41 0.05 16.61
N GLU A 187 5.74 1.22 17.13
CA GLU A 187 6.70 2.14 16.49
C GLU A 187 8.06 1.45 16.29
N LYS A 188 8.61 0.81 17.34
CA LYS A 188 9.88 0.09 17.25
C LYS A 188 9.86 -0.99 16.17
N LEU A 189 8.75 -1.71 16.04
CA LEU A 189 8.58 -2.71 14.99
C LEU A 189 8.56 -2.07 13.59
N CYS A 190 7.88 -0.93 13.42
CA CYS A 190 7.88 -0.18 12.16
C CYS A 190 9.29 0.31 11.80
N VAL A 191 9.98 0.93 12.77
CA VAL A 191 11.34 1.43 12.59
C VAL A 191 12.31 0.30 12.24
N ALA A 192 12.20 -0.85 12.90
CA ALA A 192 13.02 -2.02 12.58
C ALA A 192 12.75 -2.54 11.16
N THR A 193 11.48 -2.60 10.76
CA THR A 193 11.07 -3.04 9.41
C THR A 193 11.60 -2.08 8.33
N ALA A 194 11.44 -0.77 8.53
CA ALA A 194 11.97 0.24 7.61
C ALA A 194 13.51 0.27 7.57
N ALA A 195 14.16 0.07 8.73
CA ALA A 195 15.60 -0.03 8.81
C ALA A 195 16.14 -1.23 8.01
N TRP A 196 15.50 -2.40 8.12
CA TRP A 196 15.81 -3.56 7.29
C TRP A 196 15.59 -3.28 5.81
N LEU A 197 14.47 -2.64 5.44
CA LEU A 197 14.14 -2.34 4.05
C LEU A 197 15.22 -1.49 3.38
N PHE A 198 15.73 -0.47 4.06
CA PHE A 198 16.64 0.53 3.49
C PHE A 198 18.10 0.41 3.97
N ASP A 199 18.51 -0.69 4.59
CA ASP A 199 19.87 -0.85 5.11
C ASP A 199 20.97 -0.90 4.04
N ASP A 200 20.65 -1.34 2.82
CA ASP A 200 21.54 -1.38 1.67
C ASP A 200 21.78 0.01 1.05
N LEU A 201 21.02 1.04 1.48
CA LEU A 201 21.25 2.42 1.10
C LEU A 201 22.26 3.10 2.02
N GLY A 202 23.02 4.04 1.46
CA GLY A 202 23.92 4.92 2.20
C GLY A 202 23.43 6.37 2.25
N ALA A 203 24.35 7.27 2.63
CA ALA A 203 24.16 8.69 2.42
C ALA A 203 24.31 9.02 0.92
N SER A 204 23.38 9.78 0.38
CA SER A 204 23.39 10.20 -1.03
C SER A 204 22.85 11.61 -1.18
N SER A 205 23.38 12.36 -2.16
CA SER A 205 22.81 13.63 -2.62
C SER A 205 21.50 13.43 -3.38
N ASN A 206 21.29 12.23 -3.95
CA ASN A 206 20.02 11.82 -4.51
C ASN A 206 19.12 11.33 -3.37
N GLN A 207 18.12 12.13 -2.98
CA GLN A 207 17.25 11.79 -1.85
C GLN A 207 16.59 10.40 -1.97
N TRP A 208 16.30 9.94 -3.19
CA TRP A 208 15.66 8.64 -3.43
C TRP A 208 16.60 7.45 -3.20
N LEU A 209 17.90 7.69 -3.10
CA LEU A 209 18.94 6.70 -2.74
C LEU A 209 19.52 6.98 -1.35
N ASN A 210 18.93 7.90 -0.59
CA ASN A 210 19.41 8.28 0.74
C ASN A 210 18.64 7.50 1.80
N LYS A 211 19.33 6.69 2.60
CA LYS A 211 18.71 5.89 3.67
C LYS A 211 17.91 6.73 4.64
N ASP A 212 18.51 7.79 5.17
CA ASP A 212 17.90 8.61 6.22
C ASP A 212 16.64 9.32 5.72
N PHE A 213 16.58 9.67 4.43
CA PHE A 213 15.37 10.22 3.82
C PHE A 213 14.18 9.27 4.02
N TRP A 214 14.34 8.01 3.63
CA TRP A 214 13.27 7.01 3.72
C TRP A 214 12.88 6.66 5.16
N LEU A 215 13.86 6.52 6.05
CA LEU A 215 13.60 6.26 7.47
C LEU A 215 12.82 7.41 8.12
N ARG A 216 13.17 8.67 7.80
CA ARG A 216 12.42 9.84 8.28
C ARG A 216 10.99 9.86 7.73
N GLN A 217 10.78 9.50 6.46
CA GLN A 217 9.44 9.46 5.89
C GLN A 217 8.57 8.39 6.56
N SER A 218 9.11 7.18 6.77
CA SER A 218 8.41 6.09 7.46
C SER A 218 8.02 6.50 8.89
N SER A 219 8.95 7.09 9.64
CA SER A 219 8.67 7.58 11.00
C SER A 219 7.65 8.73 11.03
N SER A 220 7.74 9.68 10.07
CA SER A 220 6.77 10.77 9.96
C SER A 220 5.37 10.25 9.63
N LEU A 221 5.26 9.25 8.76
CA LEU A 221 4.01 8.57 8.43
C LEU A 221 3.43 7.81 9.62
N PHE A 222 4.27 7.18 10.43
CA PHE A 222 3.83 6.55 11.68
C PHE A 222 3.16 7.58 12.59
N TRP A 223 3.82 8.70 12.90
CA TRP A 223 3.30 9.63 13.92
C TRP A 223 2.25 10.62 13.43
N THR A 224 2.34 11.04 12.16
CA THR A 224 1.54 12.16 11.65
C THR A 224 0.62 11.75 10.51
N GLY A 225 0.77 10.54 9.98
CA GLY A 225 0.11 10.10 8.75
C GLY A 225 0.52 10.90 7.52
N LYS A 226 1.64 11.63 7.58
CA LYS A 226 2.11 12.51 6.51
C LYS A 226 3.59 12.28 6.22
N ALA A 227 3.98 12.54 4.98
CA ALA A 227 5.37 12.60 4.54
C ALA A 227 5.57 13.86 3.68
N PRO A 228 5.82 15.03 4.31
CA PRO A 228 5.87 16.30 3.61
C PRO A 228 7.01 16.38 2.58
N GLU A 229 8.14 15.73 2.83
CA GLU A 229 9.28 15.71 1.88
C GLU A 229 8.94 14.91 0.60
N MET A 230 7.94 14.02 0.66
CA MET A 230 7.43 13.32 -0.52
C MET A 230 6.38 14.11 -1.31
N ALA A 231 6.06 15.36 -0.95
CA ALA A 231 5.02 16.14 -1.65
C ALA A 231 5.28 16.30 -3.15
N THR A 232 6.55 16.25 -3.59
CA THR A 232 6.93 16.30 -5.00
C THR A 232 6.41 15.12 -5.81
N THR A 233 6.19 13.95 -5.19
CA THR A 233 5.68 12.75 -5.86
C THR A 233 4.22 12.88 -6.28
N ARG A 234 3.48 13.86 -5.71
CA ARG A 234 2.09 14.18 -6.09
C ARG A 234 1.96 14.64 -7.53
N ARG A 235 3.02 15.23 -8.11
CA ARG A 235 3.09 15.62 -9.53
C ARG A 235 3.43 14.41 -10.40
N GLY A 236 2.81 13.26 -10.11
CA GLY A 236 3.18 11.98 -10.69
C GLY A 236 3.29 12.06 -12.21
N ARG A 237 4.43 11.64 -12.75
CA ARG A 237 4.59 11.43 -14.19
C ARG A 237 3.73 10.24 -14.59
N GLN A 238 2.80 10.47 -15.51
CA GLN A 238 2.16 9.40 -16.28
C GLN A 238 3.23 8.84 -17.22
N ILE A 239 3.29 7.51 -17.34
CA ILE A 239 4.17 6.88 -18.33
C ILE A 239 3.63 7.27 -19.71
N ALA A 240 4.44 7.91 -20.55
CA ALA A 240 4.00 8.28 -21.89
C ALA A 240 3.95 7.05 -22.81
N PHE A 241 3.06 7.06 -23.80
CA PHE A 241 2.81 5.93 -24.71
C PHE A 241 4.06 5.38 -25.43
N PHE A 242 5.12 6.16 -25.55
CA PHE A 242 6.37 5.78 -26.23
C PHE A 242 7.52 5.43 -25.27
N GLU A 243 7.30 5.53 -23.96
CA GLU A 243 8.32 5.26 -22.93
C GLU A 243 8.31 3.81 -22.44
N ALA A 244 7.32 3.02 -22.85
CA ALA A 244 7.11 1.64 -22.42
C ALA A 244 6.50 0.79 -23.52
N ALA A 245 6.72 -0.52 -23.47
CA ALA A 245 6.00 -1.44 -24.33
C ALA A 245 4.52 -1.49 -23.91
N ASN A 246 3.60 -1.66 -24.87
CA ASN A 246 2.16 -1.63 -24.58
C ASN A 246 1.72 -2.66 -23.53
N TYR A 247 2.42 -3.80 -23.42
CA TYR A 247 2.11 -4.82 -22.41
C TYR A 247 2.55 -4.43 -21.00
N ASP A 248 3.45 -3.44 -20.84
CA ASP A 248 3.89 -2.90 -19.55
C ASP A 248 3.00 -1.74 -19.06
N LEU A 249 2.10 -1.28 -19.91
CA LEU A 249 1.17 -0.21 -19.59
C LEU A 249 -0.09 -0.78 -18.93
N PRO A 250 -0.61 -0.09 -17.90
CA PRO A 250 -1.84 -0.52 -17.26
C PRO A 250 -3.01 -0.49 -18.26
N SER A 251 -3.74 -1.60 -18.32
CA SER A 251 -5.00 -1.69 -19.07
C SER A 251 -6.13 -1.19 -18.17
N TYR A 252 -6.59 0.03 -18.41
CA TYR A 252 -7.79 0.56 -17.77
C TYR A 252 -8.99 0.27 -18.69
N GLY A 253 -9.61 -0.89 -18.48
CA GLY A 253 -10.82 -1.31 -19.18
C GLY A 253 -12.09 -1.07 -18.35
N ARG A 254 -13.19 -0.73 -19.03
CA ARG A 254 -14.52 -0.45 -18.46
C ARG A 254 -15.11 -1.61 -17.67
#